data_AF-A0A962YUF0-F1
#
_entry.id   AF-A0A962YUF0-F1
#
_cell.length_a   1.000
_cell.length_b   1.000
_cell.length_c   1.000
_cell.angle_alpha   90.00
_cell.angle_beta   90.00
_cell.angle_gamma   90.00
#
_symmetry.space_group_name_H-M   'P 1'
#
loop_
_entity.id
_entity.type
_entity.pdbx_description
1 polymer ?
#
loop_
_entity_poly.entity_id
_entity_poly.type
_entity_poly.pdbx_seq_one_letter_code
_entity_poly.pdbx_strand_id
1 'polypeptide(L)'
;IGYWITSMVMEVVFGLLASLVVMWFSRWREFHADAGGAELAGRGKMIAALERLRQLSEPSRLPSQMAAFGINGGLGDGLRKLFMTHPPLEERIEALRRQA
;
A
#
# COMPACT_ATOMS: atom_id res chain seq x y z
N ILE A 1 3.98 -23.17 32.05
CA ILE A 1 4.26 -23.43 30.61
C ILE A 1 3.03 -23.15 29.75
N GLY A 2 1.86 -23.73 30.04
CA GLY A 2 0.62 -23.46 29.29
C GLY A 2 0.28 -21.97 29.12
N TYR A 3 0.32 -21.20 30.21
CA TYR A 3 0.11 -19.74 30.17
C TYR A 3 1.01 -19.03 29.13
N TRP A 4 2.33 -19.29 29.17
CA TRP A 4 3.30 -18.68 28.26
C TRP A 4 3.08 -19.05 26.80
N ILE A 5 2.72 -20.31 26.53
CA ILE A 5 2.42 -20.76 25.18
C ILE A 5 1.14 -20.06 24.69
N THR A 6 0.09 -20.05 25.50
CA THR A 6 -1.18 -19.40 25.15
C THR A 6 -1.01 -17.90 24.93
N SER A 7 -0.25 -17.20 25.79
CA SER A 7 0.01 -15.77 25.62
C SER A 7 0.79 -15.47 24.36
N MET A 8 1.83 -16.27 24.05
CA MET A 8 2.65 -16.10 22.85
C MET A 8 1.82 -16.30 21.58
N VAL A 9 0.96 -17.33 21.54
CA VAL A 9 0.06 -17.56 20.41
C VAL A 9 -0.93 -16.40 20.25
N MET A 10 -1.54 -15.94 21.34
CA MET A 10 -2.46 -14.79 21.30
C MET A 10 -1.78 -13.53 20.80
N GLU A 11 -0.57 -13.21 21.27
CA GLU A 11 0.18 -12.04 20.85
C GLU A 11 0.48 -12.05 19.34
N VAL A 12 0.90 -13.18 18.79
CA VAL A 12 1.12 -13.33 17.34
C VAL A 12 -0.19 -13.14 16.56
N VAL A 13 -1.27 -13.80 16.99
CA VAL A 13 -2.57 -13.72 16.30
C VAL A 13 -3.12 -12.29 16.33
N PHE A 14 -3.15 -11.66 17.49
CA PHE A 14 -3.63 -10.28 17.61
C PHE A 14 -2.71 -9.28 16.91
N GLY A 15 -1.38 -9.49 16.92
CA GLY A 15 -0.44 -8.68 16.16
C GLY A 15 -0.71 -8.73 14.66
N LEU A 16 -0.96 -9.92 14.11
CA LEU A 16 -1.33 -10.09 12.70
C LEU A 16 -2.67 -9.40 12.38
N LEU A 17 -3.69 -9.59 13.20
CA LEU A 17 -4.99 -8.94 13.01
C LEU A 17 -4.89 -7.42 13.08
N ALA A 18 -4.15 -6.88 14.06
CA ALA A 18 -3.89 -5.46 14.18
C ALA A 18 -3.18 -4.91 12.94
N SER A 19 -2.19 -5.64 12.40
CA SER A 19 -1.49 -5.24 11.17
C SER A 19 -2.44 -5.12 9.98
N LEU A 20 -3.40 -6.05 9.82
CA LEU A 20 -4.38 -6.02 8.74
C LEU A 20 -5.26 -4.76 8.82
N VAL A 21 -5.71 -4.40 10.02
CA VAL A 21 -6.51 -3.19 10.26
C VAL A 21 -5.71 -1.94 9.93
N VAL A 22 -4.46 -1.84 10.37
CA VAL A 22 -3.57 -0.70 10.08
C VAL A 22 -3.33 -0.57 8.58
N MET A 23 -3.04 -1.66 7.88
CA MET A 23 -2.82 -1.65 6.44
C MET A 23 -4.09 -1.24 5.67
N TRP A 24 -5.27 -1.70 6.10
CA TRP A 24 -6.54 -1.27 5.53
C TRP A 24 -6.80 0.23 5.74
N PHE A 25 -6.59 0.73 6.98
CA PHE A 25 -6.78 2.14 7.30
C PHE A 25 -5.78 3.04 6.55
N SER A 26 -4.54 2.59 6.36
CA SER A 26 -3.54 3.28 5.54
C SER A 26 -4.04 3.52 4.12
N ARG A 27 -4.62 2.49 3.49
CA ARG A 27 -5.21 2.60 2.14
C ARG A 27 -6.39 3.56 2.11
N TRP A 28 -7.31 3.46 3.08
CA TRP A 28 -8.47 4.34 3.17
C TRP A 28 -8.08 5.81 3.29
N ARG A 29 -7.10 6.12 4.16
CA ARG A 29 -6.59 7.49 4.35
C ARG A 29 -5.98 8.05 3.06
N GLU A 30 -5.29 7.24 2.27
CA GLU A 30 -4.68 7.67 1.01
C GLU A 30 -5.75 8.10 -0.01
N PHE A 31 -6.81 7.30 -0.21
CA PHE A 31 -7.92 7.66 -1.09
C PHE A 31 -8.67 8.90 -0.60
N HIS A 32 -8.83 9.04 0.72
CA HIS A 32 -9.45 10.22 1.31
C HIS A 32 -8.60 11.48 1.08
N ALA A 33 -7.28 11.37 1.17
CA ALA A 33 -6.37 12.47 0.86
C ALA A 33 -6.43 12.87 -0.64
N ASP A 34 -6.51 11.90 -1.54
CA ASP A 34 -6.70 12.17 -2.98
C ASP A 34 -8.00 12.89 -3.26
N ALA A 35 -9.09 12.45 -2.64
CA ALA A 35 -10.40 13.08 -2.77
C ALA A 35 -10.38 14.52 -2.24
N GLY A 36 -9.82 14.75 -1.04
CA GLY A 36 -9.69 16.08 -0.47
C GLY A 36 -8.79 17.00 -1.31
N GLY A 37 -7.69 16.48 -1.85
CA GLY A 37 -6.84 17.26 -2.75
C GLY A 37 -7.49 17.54 -4.10
N ALA A 38 -8.32 16.63 -4.63
CA ALA A 38 -9.14 16.87 -5.81
C ALA A 38 -10.24 17.92 -5.58
N GLU A 39 -10.83 17.95 -4.37
CA GLU A 39 -11.80 18.97 -3.96
C GLU A 39 -11.14 20.36 -3.88
N LEU A 40 -9.94 20.46 -3.29
CA LEU A 40 -9.25 21.73 -3.09
C LEU A 40 -8.55 22.26 -4.36
N ALA A 41 -7.84 21.42 -5.11
CA ALA A 41 -7.03 21.83 -6.26
C ALA A 41 -7.70 21.61 -7.62
N GLY A 42 -8.76 20.79 -7.64
CA GLY A 42 -9.44 20.34 -8.84
C GLY A 42 -8.99 18.94 -9.26
N ARG A 43 -9.97 18.08 -9.51
CA ARG A 43 -9.82 16.66 -9.90
C ARG A 43 -8.82 16.43 -11.04
N GLY A 44 -8.90 17.22 -12.12
CA GLY A 44 -8.00 17.08 -13.26
C GLY A 44 -6.53 17.35 -12.90
N LYS A 45 -6.27 18.31 -12.00
CA LYS A 45 -4.91 18.60 -11.54
C LYS A 45 -4.38 17.49 -10.63
N MET A 46 -5.23 16.92 -9.78
CA MET A 46 -4.84 15.78 -8.93
C MET A 46 -4.51 14.55 -9.79
N ILE A 47 -5.34 14.22 -10.79
CA ILE A 47 -5.05 13.12 -11.73
C ILE A 47 -3.71 13.35 -12.44
N ALA A 48 -3.48 14.56 -12.99
CA ALA A 48 -2.23 14.89 -13.66
C ALA A 48 -1.02 14.80 -12.71
N ALA A 49 -1.18 15.17 -11.44
CA ALA A 49 -0.13 15.06 -10.43
C ALA A 49 0.22 13.59 -10.14
N LEU A 50 -0.78 12.72 -9.98
CA LEU A 50 -0.56 11.28 -9.77
C LEU A 50 0.07 10.61 -11.02
N GLU A 51 -0.36 10.99 -12.22
CA GLU A 51 0.25 10.52 -13.47
C GLU A 51 1.71 10.96 -13.58
N ARG A 52 2.03 12.19 -13.17
CA ARG A 52 3.42 12.67 -13.13
C ARG A 52 4.24 11.92 -12.09
N LEU A 53 3.69 11.67 -10.91
CA LEU A 53 4.35 10.90 -9.85
C LEU A 53 4.65 9.46 -10.31
N ARG A 54 3.74 8.84 -11.06
CA ARG A 54 3.94 7.50 -11.64
C ARG A 54 5.17 7.46 -12.56
N GLN A 55 5.33 8.45 -13.42
CA GLN A 55 6.49 8.56 -14.31
C GLN A 55 7.81 8.72 -13.54
N LEU A 56 7.79 9.38 -12.38
CA LEU A 56 8.96 9.58 -11.53
C LEU A 56 9.27 8.37 -10.65
N SER A 57 8.27 7.52 -10.39
CA SER A 57 8.36 6.36 -9.51
C SER A 57 8.78 5.07 -10.24
N GLU A 58 9.10 5.14 -11.54
CA GLU A 58 9.72 4.02 -12.24
C GLU A 58 11.06 3.69 -11.55
N PRO A 59 11.23 2.51 -10.94
CA PRO A 59 12.38 2.26 -10.11
C PRO A 59 13.65 2.26 -10.95
N SER A 60 14.64 3.06 -10.54
CA SER A 60 16.04 2.79 -10.82
C SER A 60 16.29 1.31 -10.58
N ARG A 61 16.64 0.57 -11.65
CA ARG A 61 16.83 -0.88 -11.64
C ARG A 61 17.70 -1.26 -10.44
N LEU A 62 17.09 -1.86 -9.42
CA LEU A 62 17.81 -2.31 -8.25
C LEU A 62 18.95 -3.24 -8.71
N PRO A 63 20.18 -3.10 -8.19
CA PRO A 63 21.27 -3.98 -8.55
C PRO A 63 20.86 -5.43 -8.31
N SER A 64 21.14 -6.31 -9.28
CA SER A 64 20.86 -7.75 -9.24
C SER A 64 21.32 -8.44 -7.94
N GLN A 65 22.33 -7.86 -7.29
CA GLN A 65 22.90 -8.30 -6.02
C GLN A 65 21.91 -8.24 -4.84
N MET A 66 20.91 -7.36 -4.88
CA MET A 66 19.87 -7.25 -3.83
C MET A 66 18.76 -8.29 -3.98
N ALA A 67 18.67 -8.98 -5.13
CA ALA A 67 17.73 -10.09 -5.33
C ALA A 67 18.09 -11.33 -4.48
N ALA A 68 19.38 -11.51 -4.16
CA ALA A 68 19.88 -12.64 -3.36
C ALA A 68 19.41 -12.61 -1.88
N PHE A 69 18.97 -11.46 -1.36
CA PHE A 69 18.40 -11.33 -0.02
C PHE A 69 16.92 -11.75 0.08
N GLY A 70 16.38 -12.41 -0.95
CA GLY A 70 14.98 -12.87 -0.96
C GLY A 70 13.95 -11.74 -1.17
N ILE A 71 14.39 -10.49 -1.33
CA ILE A 71 13.53 -9.30 -1.52
C ILE A 71 12.82 -9.34 -2.91
N ASN A 72 13.34 -10.11 -3.86
CA ASN A 72 12.76 -10.32 -5.19
C ASN A 72 12.15 -11.73 -5.40
N GLY A 73 12.05 -12.57 -4.37
CA GLY A 73 11.35 -13.84 -4.49
C GLY A 73 9.85 -13.60 -4.58
N GLY A 74 9.26 -13.82 -5.75
CA GLY A 74 7.86 -13.54 -6.08
C GLY A 74 6.86 -14.00 -5.03
N LEU A 75 6.57 -13.12 -4.07
CA LEU A 75 5.32 -13.13 -3.33
C LEU A 75 4.24 -12.83 -4.37
N GLY A 76 3.33 -13.79 -4.59
CA GLY A 76 2.25 -13.64 -5.56
C GLY A 76 1.58 -12.28 -5.44
N ASP A 77 1.12 -11.72 -6.55
CA ASP A 77 0.63 -10.33 -6.66
C ASP A 77 -0.32 -9.93 -5.51
N GLY A 78 -1.13 -10.88 -5.04
CA GLY A 78 -2.01 -10.73 -3.86
C GLY A 78 -1.30 -10.51 -2.52
N LEU A 79 -0.23 -11.26 -2.20
CA LEU A 79 0.53 -11.07 -0.96
C LEU A 79 1.31 -9.74 -1.00
N ARG A 80 1.88 -9.38 -2.16
CA ARG A 80 2.52 -8.06 -2.33
C ARG A 80 1.54 -6.92 -2.10
N LYS A 81 0.33 -7.00 -2.66
CA LYS A 81 -0.74 -6.01 -2.40
C LYS A 81 -1.14 -5.93 -0.93
N LEU A 82 -1.10 -7.05 -0.19
CA LEU A 82 -1.39 -7.06 1.24
C LEU A 82 -0.32 -6.33 2.07
N PHE A 83 0.96 -6.41 1.69
CA PHE A 83 2.07 -5.73 2.39
C PHE A 83 2.41 -4.34 1.83
N MET A 84 1.77 -3.90 0.75
CA MET A 84 1.92 -2.54 0.24
C MET A 84 1.23 -1.54 1.18
N THR A 85 2.01 -0.60 1.72
CA THR A 85 1.53 0.44 2.65
C THR A 85 0.67 1.50 1.95
N HIS A 86 0.80 1.65 0.64
CA HIS A 86 0.00 2.53 -0.20
C HIS A 86 -0.60 1.77 -1.39
N PRO A 87 -1.84 2.09 -1.82
CA PRO A 87 -2.42 1.54 -3.04
C PRO A 87 -1.62 1.99 -4.26
N PRO A 88 -1.54 1.16 -5.32
CA PRO A 88 -0.85 1.54 -6.55
C PRO A 88 -1.48 2.80 -7.16
N LEU A 89 -0.65 3.59 -7.85
CA LEU A 89 -1.06 4.89 -8.39
C LEU A 89 -2.20 4.77 -9.40
N GLU A 90 -2.25 3.66 -10.13
CA GLU A 90 -3.31 3.34 -11.08
C GLU A 90 -4.68 3.22 -10.40
N GLU A 91 -4.76 2.50 -9.27
CA GLU A 91 -6.00 2.34 -8.50
C GLU A 91 -6.49 3.70 -7.96
N ARG A 92 -5.57 4.59 -7.56
CA ARG A 92 -5.86 5.95 -7.09
C ARG A 92 -6.39 6.85 -8.21
N ILE A 93 -5.73 6.84 -9.37
CA ILE A 93 -6.17 7.59 -10.56
C ILE A 93 -7.55 7.12 -11.01
N GLU A 94 -7.78 5.81 -11.03
CA GLU A 94 -9.07 5.24 -11.40
C GLU A 94 -10.17 5.61 -10.40
N ALA A 95 -9.88 5.63 -9.10
CA ALA A 95 -10.82 6.09 -8.08
C ALA A 95 -11.25 7.55 -8.34
N LEU A 96 -10.31 8.45 -8.61
CA LEU A 96 -10.62 9.85 -8.96
C LEU A 96 -11.37 9.99 -10.29
N ARG A 97 -11.10 9.13 -11.28
CA ARG A 97 -11.84 9.12 -12.55
C ARG A 97 -13.29 8.68 -12.37
N ARG A 98 -13.55 7.72 -11.46
CA ARG A 98 -14.88 7.16 -11.15
C ARG A 98 -15.75 8.03 -10.25
N GLN A 99 -15.19 8.99 -9.51
CA GLN A 99 -15.93 9.98 -8.72
C GLN A 99 -16.65 11.04 -9.59
N ALA A 100 -17.14 10.65 -10.77
CA ALA A 100 -17.84 11.52 -11.72
C ALA A 100 -19.35 11.60 -11.43
#